data_AF-A0A973L177-F1
#
_entry.id   AF-A0A973L177-F1
#
_cell.length_a   1.000
_cell.length_b   1.000
_cell.length_c   1.000
_cell.angle_alpha   90.00
_cell.angle_beta   90.00
_cell.angle_gamma   90.00
#
_symmetry.space_group_name_H-M   'P 1'
#
loop_
_entity.id
_entity.type
_entity.pdbx_description
1 polymer ?
#
loop_
_entity_poly.entity_id
_entity_poly.type
_entity_poly.pdbx_seq_one_letter_code
_entity_poly.pdbx_strand_id
1 'polypeptide(L)'
;MLGISELSLLLIVVIVILGAKKLPDLVRSMGKSARILKSESKAMKSDDQPAVTEDGSGHRVIRAEPGDVIRSRTEPTDPNSGTGTGQR
;
A
#
# COMPACT_ATOMS: atom_id res chain seq x y z
N MET A 1 -36.79 -2.74 15.03
CA MET A 1 -35.76 -2.75 16.09
C MET A 1 -34.79 -3.92 16.00
N LEU A 2 -35.12 -4.97 15.23
CA LEU A 2 -34.20 -6.07 14.88
C LEU A 2 -33.57 -5.71 13.54
N GLY A 3 -32.24 -5.73 13.43
CA GLY A 3 -31.60 -5.39 12.15
C GLY A 3 -30.09 -5.42 12.28
N ILE A 4 -29.54 -4.47 13.04
CA ILE A 4 -28.09 -4.41 13.25
C ILE A 4 -27.68 -5.16 14.53
N SER A 5 -28.53 -5.15 15.57
CA SER A 5 -28.26 -5.81 16.84
C SER A 5 -28.11 -7.34 16.71
N GLU A 6 -29.11 -8.02 16.12
CA GLU A 6 -29.03 -9.46 15.82
C GLU A 6 -27.83 -9.79 14.92
N LEU A 7 -27.60 -9.01 13.86
CA LEU A 7 -26.52 -9.27 12.92
C LEU A 7 -25.16 -9.11 13.59
N SER A 8 -25.00 -8.13 14.48
CA SER A 8 -23.77 -7.93 15.25
C SER A 8 -23.51 -9.10 16.19
N LEU A 9 -24.55 -9.60 16.86
CA LEU A 9 -24.42 -10.76 17.75
C LEU A 9 -23.99 -12.01 16.97
N LEU A 10 -24.61 -12.28 15.83
CA LEU A 10 -24.26 -13.41 14.98
C LEU A 10 -22.84 -13.27 14.41
N LEU A 11 -22.47 -12.06 13.97
CA LEU A 11 -21.13 -11.76 13.46
C LEU A 11 -20.06 -11.99 14.52
N ILE A 12 -20.29 -11.57 15.77
CA ILE A 12 -19.37 -11.80 16.88
C ILE A 12 -19.16 -13.31 17.09
N VAL A 13 -20.23 -14.11 17.11
CA VAL A 13 -20.14 -15.58 17.26
C VAL A 13 -19.30 -16.19 16.14
N VAL A 14 -19.54 -15.77 14.89
CA VAL A 14 -18.77 -16.23 13.72
C VAL A 14 -17.29 -15.83 13.82
N ILE A 15 -16.98 -14.61 14.26
CA ILE A 15 -15.60 -14.14 14.49
C ILE A 15 -14.89 -14.98 15.55
N VAL A 16 -15.59 -15.34 16.63
CA VAL A 16 -15.02 -16.17 17.70
C VAL A 16 -14.67 -17.56 17.18
N ILE A 17 -15.54 -18.16 16.37
CA ILE A 17 -15.31 -19.50 15.77
C ILE A 17 -14.19 -19.47 14.72
N LEU A 18 -14.18 -18.45 13.86
CA LEU A 18 -13.19 -18.30 12.80
C LEU A 18 -11.83 -17.79 13.32
N GLY A 19 -11.83 -17.08 14.45
CA GLY A 19 -10.67 -16.40 15.01
C GLY A 19 -10.44 -15.02 14.38
N ALA A 20 -10.15 -14.03 15.24
CA ALA A 20 -9.95 -12.63 14.83
C ALA A 20 -8.82 -12.41 13.81
N LYS A 21 -7.85 -13.33 13.70
CA LYS A 21 -6.79 -13.28 12.68
C LYS A 21 -7.23 -13.76 11.29
N LYS A 22 -8.27 -14.59 11.19
CA LYS A 22 -8.74 -15.17 9.92
C LYS A 22 -9.68 -14.23 9.16
N LEU A 23 -10.48 -13.43 9.87
CA LEU A 23 -11.34 -12.42 9.23
C LEU A 23 -10.59 -11.41 8.36
N PRO A 24 -9.55 -10.70 8.86
CA PRO A 24 -8.86 -9.69 8.06
C PRO A 24 -8.13 -10.32 6.88
N ASP A 25 -7.63 -11.55 7.02
CA ASP A 25 -6.99 -12.30 5.95
C ASP A 25 -7.98 -12.69 4.85
N LEU A 26 -9.17 -13.16 5.24
CA LEU A 26 -10.27 -13.50 4.32
C LEU A 26 -10.80 -12.25 3.61
N VAL A 27 -11.02 -11.15 4.34
CA VAL A 27 -11.43 -9.86 3.75
C VAL A 27 -10.36 -9.33 2.79
N ARG A 28 -9.07 -9.46 3.12
CA ARG A 28 -7.99 -8.96 2.27
C ARG A 28 -7.76 -9.80 1.02
N SER A 29 -7.91 -11.13 1.10
CA SER A 29 -7.83 -12.02 -0.07
C SER A 29 -9.06 -11.90 -0.97
N MET A 30 -10.26 -11.82 -0.40
CA MET A 30 -11.49 -11.54 -1.16
C MET A 30 -11.47 -10.14 -1.78
N GLY A 31 -10.97 -9.13 -1.07
CA GLY A 31 -10.86 -7.76 -1.58
C GLY A 31 -9.93 -7.62 -2.78
N LYS A 32 -8.80 -8.36 -2.81
CA LYS A 32 -7.90 -8.39 -3.98
C LYS A 32 -8.61 -8.94 -5.23
N SER A 33 -9.33 -10.05 -5.08
CA SER A 33 -10.08 -10.67 -6.18
C SER A 33 -11.25 -9.79 -6.63
N ALA A 34 -12.00 -9.22 -5.67
CA ALA A 34 -13.08 -8.29 -5.94
C ALA A 34 -12.62 -7.02 -6.64
N ARG A 35 -11.39 -6.54 -6.41
CA ARG A 35 -10.84 -5.37 -7.11
C ARG A 35 -10.62 -5.66 -8.59
N ILE A 36 -10.09 -6.83 -8.94
CA ILE A 36 -9.87 -7.27 -10.32
C ILE A 36 -11.23 -7.39 -11.03
N LEU A 37 -12.17 -8.10 -10.40
CA LEU A 37 -13.52 -8.27 -10.91
C LEU A 37 -14.25 -6.92 -11.04
N LYS A 38 -14.08 -6.00 -10.07
CA LYS A 38 -14.65 -4.63 -10.11
C LYS A 38 -14.02 -3.80 -11.23
N SER A 39 -12.72 -3.91 -11.49
CA SER A 39 -12.07 -3.20 -12.60
C SER A 39 -12.49 -3.71 -13.97
N GLU A 40 -12.60 -5.03 -14.15
CA GLU A 40 -13.09 -5.63 -15.40
C GLU A 40 -14.57 -5.31 -15.61
N SER A 41 -15.39 -5.46 -14.56
CA SER A 41 -16.81 -5.07 -14.60
C SER A 41 -17.00 -3.58 -14.87
N LYS A 42 -16.11 -2.73 -14.33
CA LYS A 42 -16.17 -1.29 -14.54
C LYS A 42 -15.75 -0.94 -15.96
N ALA A 43 -14.78 -1.62 -16.58
CA ALA A 43 -14.47 -1.43 -17.99
C ALA A 43 -15.68 -1.71 -18.90
N MET A 44 -16.48 -2.72 -18.57
CA MET A 44 -17.72 -3.02 -19.29
C MET A 44 -18.86 -2.00 -19.04
N LYS A 45 -18.86 -1.34 -17.86
CA LYS A 45 -19.87 -0.34 -17.48
C LYS A 45 -19.47 1.10 -17.81
N SER A 46 -18.16 1.37 -17.91
CA SER A 46 -17.59 2.69 -18.19
C SER A 46 -17.57 3.02 -19.69
N ASP A 47 -17.93 2.07 -20.56
CA ASP A 47 -18.32 2.38 -21.94
C ASP A 47 -19.60 3.26 -21.99
N ASP A 48 -20.28 3.46 -20.85
CA ASP A 48 -21.51 4.27 -20.73
C ASP A 48 -21.43 5.43 -19.68
N GLN A 49 -20.36 5.60 -18.88
CA GLN A 49 -20.26 6.71 -17.90
C GLN A 49 -18.84 6.96 -17.31
N PRO A 50 -18.45 8.22 -17.01
CA PRO A 50 -17.12 8.57 -16.50
C PRO A 50 -16.88 8.08 -15.06
N ALA A 51 -15.70 7.51 -14.86
CA ALA A 51 -15.29 6.75 -13.68
C ALA A 51 -15.00 7.63 -12.44
N VAL A 52 -15.78 7.48 -11.36
CA VAL A 52 -15.41 7.98 -10.03
C VAL A 52 -14.34 7.07 -9.40
N THR A 53 -13.27 7.66 -8.90
CA THR A 53 -12.09 6.97 -8.33
C THR A 53 -12.30 6.76 -6.84
N GLU A 54 -12.68 5.55 -6.45
CA GLU A 54 -12.60 5.10 -5.05
C GLU A 54 -11.34 4.24 -4.88
N ASP A 55 -10.22 4.90 -4.58
CA ASP A 55 -8.98 4.25 -4.17
C ASP A 55 -9.03 3.99 -2.67
N GLY A 56 -9.60 2.83 -2.32
CA GLY A 56 -9.55 2.30 -0.97
C GLY A 56 -8.32 1.42 -0.77
N SER A 57 -7.39 1.93 0.05
CA SER A 57 -6.37 1.18 0.84
C SER A 57 -4.92 1.26 0.35
N GLY A 58 -4.18 2.19 0.97
CA GLY A 58 -3.07 1.76 1.83
C GLY A 58 -1.82 1.22 1.15
N HIS A 59 -1.47 1.72 -0.03
CA HIS A 59 -0.14 1.54 -0.60
C HIS A 59 0.58 2.89 -0.62
N ARG A 60 1.23 3.26 0.49
CA ARG A 60 2.38 4.16 0.40
C ARG A 60 3.47 3.38 -0.34
N VAL A 61 3.43 3.43 -1.67
CA VAL A 61 4.57 3.13 -2.52
C VAL A 61 5.66 4.10 -2.06
N ILE A 62 6.67 3.60 -1.36
CA ILE A 62 7.91 4.34 -1.25
C ILE A 62 8.45 4.32 -2.67
N ARG A 63 8.28 5.43 -3.38
CA ARG A 63 8.86 5.64 -4.69
C ARG A 63 10.37 5.72 -4.48
N ALA A 64 11.04 4.56 -4.49
CA ALA A 64 12.47 4.53 -4.66
C ALA A 64 12.74 5.01 -6.08
N GLU A 65 13.25 6.23 -6.21
CA GLU A 65 13.86 6.66 -7.46
C GLU A 65 15.06 5.74 -7.74
N PRO A 66 15.13 5.08 -8.91
CA PRO A 66 16.26 4.24 -9.28
C PRO A 66 17.48 5.14 -9.53
N GLY A 67 18.23 5.39 -8.46
CA GLY A 67 19.41 6.26 -8.51
C GLY A 67 20.06 6.54 -7.15
N ASP A 68 19.36 6.29 -6.03
CA ASP A 68 19.85 6.71 -4.71
C ASP A 68 20.66 5.65 -3.93
N VAL A 69 20.79 4.43 -4.48
CA VAL A 69 21.54 3.34 -3.82
C VAL A 69 23.06 3.36 -4.10
N ILE A 70 23.54 4.25 -4.97
CA ILE A 70 24.97 4.30 -5.38
C ILE A 70 25.76 5.44 -4.69
N ARG A 71 25.11 6.47 -4.11
CA ARG A 71 25.86 7.60 -3.51
C ARG A 71 26.43 7.30 -2.12
N SER A 72 25.85 6.37 -1.37
CA SER A 72 26.28 6.08 0.00
C SER A 72 27.51 5.17 0.13
N ARG A 73 28.19 4.80 -0.97
CA ARG A 73 29.44 4.00 -0.93
C ARG A 73 30.69 4.74 -1.42
N THR A 74 30.58 5.83 -2.18
CA THR A 74 31.76 6.53 -2.70
C THR A 74 31.55 8.03 -2.76
N GLU A 75 31.56 8.69 -1.60
CA GLU A 75 32.01 10.08 -1.51
C GLU A 75 33.47 10.04 -1.01
N PRO A 76 34.45 10.35 -1.88
CA PRO A 76 35.78 10.77 -1.44
C PRO A 76 35.60 12.09 -0.70
N THR A 77 35.72 12.07 0.62
CA THR A 77 35.68 13.27 1.44
C THR A 77 36.84 14.20 1.09
N ASP A 78 36.43 15.30 0.48
CA ASP A 78 36.93 16.67 0.51
C ASP A 78 38.41 17.00 0.18
N PRO A 79 38.65 17.91 -0.79
CA PRO A 79 39.91 18.61 -0.98
C PRO A 79 40.26 19.50 0.24
N ASN A 80 40.97 18.93 1.22
CA ASN A 80 41.75 19.73 2.16
C ASN A 80 42.91 20.41 1.40
N SER A 81 42.60 21.61 0.93
CA SER A 81 43.49 22.68 0.55
C SER A 81 44.41 23.07 1.73
N GLY A 82 45.44 22.24 1.95
CA GLY A 82 46.64 22.59 2.69
C GLY A 82 47.66 23.22 1.77
N THR A 83 47.64 24.56 1.72
CA THR A 83 48.72 25.40 1.22
C THR A 83 50.07 25.00 1.83
N GLY A 84 51.04 24.66 0.97
CA GLY A 84 52.38 24.24 1.39
C GLY A 84 53.43 24.26 0.26
N THR A 85 53.30 25.19 -0.70
CA THR A 85 54.42 25.56 -1.58
C THR A 85 55.35 26.49 -0.83
N GLY A 86 56.54 26.00 -0.46
CA GLY A 86 57.56 26.83 0.20
C GLY A 86 58.83 26.08 0.60
N GLN A 87 59.78 26.03 -0.34
CA GLN A 87 61.22 26.19 -0.12
C GLN A 87 61.88 25.59 1.15
N ARG A 88 62.68 24.54 0.97
CA ARG A 88 64.16 24.56 1.12
C ARG A 88 64.76 23.18 0.89
#